data_AF-A0A942H4N5-F1
#
_entry.id   AF-A0A942H4N5-F1
#
_cell.length_a   1.000
_cell.length_b   1.000
_cell.length_c   1.000
_cell.angle_alpha   90.00
_cell.angle_beta   90.00
_cell.angle_gamma   90.00
#
_symmetry.space_group_name_H-M   'P 1'
#
loop_
_entity.id
_entity.type
_entity.pdbx_description
1 polymer ?
#
loop_
_entity_poly.entity_id
_entity_poly.type
_entity_poly.pdbx_seq_one_letter_code
_entity_poly.pdbx_strand_id
1 'polypeptide(L)'
;MADLIQYSNLLPVYLSYGMGVDSTAILLRWILEPESRDFDLSQLTVMTAMTGDEFGDTKRFVQKYILPLLRQHKIRYVQVSRTGQSQSDGITVLSDSRETRRMQMRGPYTLFDELALAGTVPNFGGEHRCSLKFKAWVLTEWMKTEIGSNPCRHVFGYSAEEQSRISKSETAFAALNEQLQTVSTLRVGAEPTHRLILGYSAEETKRIKEAQHYNTKGRIGQYPLCEWGWGRQQCEEYITSKLGVLWEKSACCFCPFSRLTPELIERWTNHPRRTAKALVLEFLSLSLNPRRTLFKNTTLHEQLADVPEASLIWKHYNQFLNSTDWNLYRVRRIYTAKGKADRCLQILDTGSRQEMAEALDFYNLDSQTAHGITYKTKRQAEPGIYPFAQEYFTIAPAIPQEKARYGIEWFEERWDRIVGEKQQLLFA
;
A
#
# COMPACT_ATOMS: atom_id res chain seq x y z
N MET A 1 -31.76 -20.47 -18.46
CA MET A 1 -31.43 -19.30 -17.61
C MET A 1 -31.74 -19.56 -16.13
N ALA A 2 -32.86 -20.20 -15.78
CA ALA A 2 -33.16 -20.60 -14.39
C ALA A 2 -32.10 -21.54 -13.77
N ASP A 3 -31.61 -22.53 -14.53
CA ASP A 3 -30.58 -23.47 -14.04
C ASP A 3 -29.23 -22.77 -13.74
N LEU A 4 -28.82 -21.81 -14.57
CA LEU A 4 -27.58 -21.03 -14.38
C LEU A 4 -27.60 -20.14 -13.12
N ILE A 5 -28.79 -19.68 -12.70
CA ILE A 5 -28.96 -18.91 -11.46
C ILE A 5 -28.84 -19.86 -10.25
N GLN A 6 -29.44 -21.04 -10.33
CA GLN A 6 -29.42 -22.03 -9.25
C GLN A 6 -28.02 -22.59 -8.99
N TYR A 7 -27.21 -22.82 -10.03
CA TYR A 7 -25.79 -23.20 -9.89
C TYR A 7 -24.92 -22.11 -9.25
N SER A 8 -25.31 -20.84 -9.36
CA SER A 8 -24.49 -19.73 -8.88
C SER A 8 -24.58 -19.48 -7.37
N ASN A 9 -25.67 -19.92 -6.75
CA ASN A 9 -25.88 -19.85 -5.30
C ASN A 9 -25.05 -20.91 -4.54
N LEU A 10 -24.44 -21.85 -5.26
CA LEU A 10 -23.59 -22.91 -4.70
C LEU A 10 -22.09 -22.56 -4.75
N LEU A 11 -21.71 -21.46 -5.41
CA LEU A 11 -20.31 -21.07 -5.55
C LEU A 11 -19.73 -20.51 -4.25
N PRO A 12 -18.46 -20.83 -3.91
CA PRO A 12 -17.75 -20.17 -2.83
C PRO A 12 -17.76 -18.65 -3.00
N VAL A 13 -17.98 -17.94 -1.90
CA VAL A 13 -17.97 -16.47 -1.87
C VAL A 13 -16.76 -16.00 -1.10
N TYR A 14 -16.01 -15.10 -1.70
CA TYR A 14 -14.76 -14.58 -1.18
C TYR A 14 -14.91 -13.07 -0.99
N LEU A 15 -14.71 -12.52 0.20
CA LEU A 15 -14.76 -11.08 0.45
C LEU A 15 -13.38 -10.51 0.74
N SER A 16 -12.87 -9.66 -0.17
CA SER A 16 -11.73 -8.78 0.08
C SER A 16 -12.10 -7.73 1.12
N TYR A 17 -11.79 -8.04 2.37
CA TYR A 17 -12.08 -7.22 3.52
C TYR A 17 -10.93 -6.26 3.81
N GLY A 18 -11.09 -5.01 3.39
CA GLY A 18 -10.10 -3.96 3.60
C GLY A 18 -10.06 -3.40 5.03
N MET A 19 -10.98 -3.84 5.91
CA MET A 19 -11.22 -3.33 7.27
C MET A 19 -11.78 -1.90 7.34
N GLY A 20 -12.00 -1.27 6.20
CA GLY A 20 -12.62 0.05 6.09
C GLY A 20 -14.14 -0.05 6.07
N VAL A 21 -14.77 1.11 6.23
CA VAL A 21 -16.23 1.32 6.27
C VAL A 21 -16.99 0.45 5.26
N ASP A 22 -16.72 0.59 3.96
CA ASP A 22 -17.51 -0.07 2.90
C ASP A 22 -17.50 -1.60 3.04
N SER A 23 -16.30 -2.19 3.17
CA SER A 23 -16.15 -3.63 3.32
C SER A 23 -16.71 -4.15 4.65
N THR A 24 -16.68 -3.33 5.70
CA THR A 24 -17.30 -3.65 6.99
C THR A 24 -18.81 -3.61 6.89
N ALA A 25 -19.39 -2.62 6.22
CA ALA A 25 -20.83 -2.51 6.02
C ALA A 25 -21.39 -3.70 5.23
N ILE A 26 -20.72 -4.10 4.14
CA ILE A 26 -21.08 -5.31 3.38
C ILE A 26 -21.08 -6.55 4.27
N LEU A 27 -19.98 -6.76 4.99
CA LEU A 27 -19.82 -7.93 5.85
C LEU A 27 -20.88 -7.97 6.96
N LEU A 28 -21.11 -6.85 7.64
CA LEU A 28 -22.12 -6.76 8.69
C LEU A 28 -23.51 -7.03 8.13
N ARG A 29 -23.86 -6.44 6.98
CA ARG A 29 -25.18 -6.63 6.39
C ARG A 29 -25.42 -8.08 6.01
N TRP A 30 -24.45 -8.73 5.37
CA TRP A 30 -24.57 -10.16 5.06
C TRP A 30 -24.69 -11.06 6.29
N ILE A 31 -24.05 -10.70 7.40
CA ILE A 31 -24.15 -11.47 8.64
C ILE A 31 -25.51 -11.25 9.30
N LEU A 32 -25.96 -10.00 9.41
CA LEU A 32 -27.08 -9.60 10.24
C LEU A 32 -28.44 -9.61 9.53
N GLU A 33 -28.44 -9.51 8.19
CA GLU A 33 -29.63 -9.42 7.34
C GLU A 33 -29.53 -10.53 6.27
N PRO A 34 -29.96 -11.77 6.57
CA PRO A 34 -29.86 -12.91 5.65
C PRO A 34 -30.49 -12.64 4.27
N GLU A 35 -31.52 -11.82 4.20
CA GLU A 35 -32.20 -11.39 2.97
C GLU A 35 -31.33 -10.52 2.04
N SER A 36 -30.22 -9.98 2.55
CA SER A 36 -29.25 -9.19 1.76
C SER A 36 -28.28 -10.05 0.94
N ARG A 37 -28.37 -11.38 1.03
CA ARG A 37 -27.53 -12.34 0.30
C ARG A 37 -28.34 -13.54 -0.19
N ASP A 38 -27.81 -14.19 -1.23
CA ASP A 38 -28.36 -15.37 -1.89
C ASP A 38 -27.52 -16.65 -1.65
N PHE A 39 -26.57 -16.60 -0.72
CA PHE A 39 -25.61 -17.67 -0.40
C PHE A 39 -25.59 -17.96 1.10
N ASP A 40 -25.18 -19.15 1.52
CA ASP A 40 -25.03 -19.50 2.94
C ASP A 40 -23.68 -19.01 3.52
N LEU A 41 -23.63 -18.57 4.78
CA LEU A 41 -22.39 -18.04 5.38
C LEU A 41 -21.26 -19.08 5.47
N SER A 42 -21.57 -20.38 5.43
CA SER A 42 -20.53 -21.43 5.34
C SER A 42 -19.71 -21.35 4.05
N GLN A 43 -20.30 -20.79 2.98
CA GLN A 43 -19.66 -20.55 1.68
C GLN A 43 -18.81 -19.27 1.67
N LEU A 44 -18.97 -18.40 2.69
CA LEU A 44 -18.23 -17.15 2.79
C LEU A 44 -16.83 -17.36 3.38
N THR A 45 -15.83 -16.90 2.63
CA THR A 45 -14.46 -16.70 3.08
C THR A 45 -14.14 -15.21 3.04
N VAL A 46 -13.87 -14.64 4.20
CA VAL A 46 -13.38 -13.27 4.32
C VAL A 46 -11.86 -13.30 4.20
N MET A 47 -11.26 -12.41 3.43
CA MET A 47 -9.81 -12.34 3.24
C MET A 47 -9.28 -10.91 3.38
N THR A 48 -8.13 -10.75 4.01
CA THR A 48 -7.46 -9.46 4.15
C THR A 48 -5.99 -9.57 3.80
N ALA A 49 -5.54 -8.71 2.88
CA ALA A 49 -4.13 -8.51 2.62
C ALA A 49 -3.54 -7.49 3.60
N MET A 50 -2.67 -7.97 4.48
CA MET A 50 -2.06 -7.19 5.55
C MET A 50 -0.83 -6.43 5.04
N THR A 51 -0.84 -5.12 5.22
CA THR A 51 0.28 -4.26 4.78
C THR A 51 1.30 -4.01 5.88
N GLY A 52 0.92 -4.13 7.16
CA GLY A 52 1.82 -4.07 8.31
C GLY A 52 1.61 -2.86 9.23
N ASP A 53 1.13 -1.75 8.67
CA ASP A 53 1.28 -0.43 9.26
C ASP A 53 -0.03 0.38 9.30
N GLU A 54 -1.18 -0.31 9.26
CA GLU A 54 -2.50 0.28 9.52
C GLU A 54 -2.57 0.96 10.89
N PHE A 55 -3.48 1.91 11.09
CA PHE A 55 -3.69 2.49 12.42
C PHE A 55 -4.10 1.45 13.47
N GLY A 56 -3.75 1.72 14.74
CA GLY A 56 -3.92 0.75 15.83
C GLY A 56 -5.39 0.51 16.19
N ASP A 57 -6.23 1.52 16.02
CA ASP A 57 -7.68 1.45 16.16
C ASP A 57 -8.34 0.46 15.19
N THR A 58 -7.86 0.34 13.95
CA THR A 58 -8.38 -0.56 12.92
C THR A 58 -8.30 -1.99 13.42
N LYS A 59 -7.13 -2.38 13.96
CA LYS A 59 -6.95 -3.66 14.65
C LYS A 59 -7.94 -3.82 15.80
N ARG A 60 -8.04 -2.81 16.68
CA ARG A 60 -8.88 -2.86 17.88
C ARG A 60 -10.36 -3.06 17.51
N PHE A 61 -10.85 -2.32 16.53
CA PHE A 61 -12.25 -2.35 16.10
C PHE A 61 -12.59 -3.68 15.45
N VAL A 62 -11.79 -4.16 14.50
CA VAL A 62 -12.01 -5.47 13.87
C VAL A 62 -11.99 -6.59 14.90
N GLN A 63 -11.01 -6.60 15.81
CA GLN A 63 -10.94 -7.61 16.87
C GLN A 63 -12.14 -7.57 17.83
N LYS A 64 -12.62 -6.37 18.17
CA LYS A 64 -13.69 -6.18 19.15
C LYS A 64 -15.06 -6.48 18.57
N TYR A 65 -15.33 -6.06 17.33
CA TYR A 65 -16.68 -6.08 16.77
C TYR A 65 -16.87 -7.12 15.66
N ILE A 66 -15.85 -7.37 14.84
CA ILE A 66 -16.02 -8.21 13.65
C ILE A 66 -15.61 -9.66 13.91
N LEU A 67 -14.45 -9.89 14.53
CA LEU A 67 -14.00 -11.25 14.82
C LEU A 67 -15.01 -12.08 15.63
N PRO A 68 -15.72 -11.54 16.65
CA PRO A 68 -16.76 -12.29 17.36
C PRO A 68 -17.88 -12.77 16.44
N LEU A 69 -18.35 -11.92 15.52
CA LEU A 69 -19.38 -12.28 14.55
C LEU A 69 -18.89 -13.38 13.60
N LEU A 70 -17.67 -13.26 13.08
CA LEU A 70 -17.08 -14.28 12.22
C LEU A 70 -17.02 -15.65 12.92
N ARG A 71 -16.61 -15.69 14.19
CA ARG A 71 -16.57 -16.93 14.99
C ARG A 71 -17.95 -17.48 15.29
N GLN A 72 -18.89 -16.62 15.66
CA GLN A 72 -20.26 -17.01 15.97
C GLN A 72 -20.90 -17.72 14.77
N HIS A 73 -20.69 -17.19 13.57
CA HIS A 73 -21.22 -17.74 12.32
C HIS A 73 -20.26 -18.72 11.61
N LYS A 74 -19.14 -19.08 12.25
CA LYS A 74 -18.10 -19.96 11.70
C LYS A 74 -17.59 -19.54 10.33
N ILE A 75 -17.58 -18.24 10.00
CA ILE A 75 -17.12 -17.71 8.72
C ILE A 75 -15.59 -17.84 8.66
N ARG A 76 -15.06 -18.39 7.56
CA ARG A 76 -13.60 -18.54 7.37
C ARG A 76 -12.99 -17.16 7.19
N TYR A 77 -11.94 -16.86 7.94
CA TYR A 77 -11.21 -15.61 7.82
C TYR A 77 -9.72 -15.86 7.58
N VAL A 78 -9.22 -15.30 6.48
CA VAL A 78 -7.86 -15.49 6.00
C VAL A 78 -7.12 -14.15 6.01
N GLN A 79 -5.93 -14.13 6.62
CA GLN A 79 -5.05 -12.97 6.67
C GLN A 79 -3.77 -13.36 5.93
N VAL A 80 -3.42 -12.61 4.88
CA VAL A 80 -2.29 -12.93 4.00
C VAL A 80 -1.39 -11.71 3.87
N SER A 81 -0.09 -11.91 3.69
CA SER A 81 0.89 -10.84 3.49
C SER A 81 1.95 -11.25 2.47
N ARG A 82 2.83 -10.31 2.11
CA ARG A 82 4.04 -10.64 1.36
C ARG A 82 5.04 -11.36 2.26
N THR A 83 5.74 -12.34 1.70
CA THR A 83 6.89 -12.98 2.36
C THR A 83 8.14 -12.13 2.22
N GLY A 84 8.33 -11.48 1.07
CA GLY A 84 9.52 -10.68 0.76
C GLY A 84 9.31 -9.59 -0.28
N GLN A 85 10.41 -8.94 -0.64
CA GLN A 85 10.47 -7.80 -1.55
C GLN A 85 10.06 -8.18 -2.97
N SER A 86 10.54 -9.33 -3.46
CA SER A 86 10.31 -9.81 -4.82
C SER A 86 9.02 -10.62 -4.89
N GLN A 87 8.40 -10.68 -6.07
CA GLN A 87 7.23 -11.56 -6.27
C GLN A 87 7.59 -13.05 -6.16
N SER A 88 8.82 -13.42 -6.51
CA SER A 88 9.38 -14.77 -6.36
C SER A 88 9.44 -15.23 -4.91
N ASP A 89 9.50 -14.32 -3.93
CA ASP A 89 9.49 -14.66 -2.51
C ASP A 89 8.11 -15.17 -2.06
N GLY A 90 7.08 -14.92 -2.86
CA GLY A 90 5.72 -15.39 -2.65
C GLY A 90 4.98 -14.64 -1.53
N ILE A 91 3.98 -15.33 -0.99
CA ILE A 91 3.05 -14.84 0.02
C ILE A 91 3.11 -15.71 1.28
N THR A 92 2.75 -15.13 2.42
CA THR A 92 2.62 -15.84 3.69
C THR A 92 1.18 -15.74 4.19
N VAL A 93 0.55 -16.90 4.44
CA VAL A 93 -0.73 -16.98 5.16
C VAL A 93 -0.45 -16.80 6.65
N LEU A 94 -0.85 -15.65 7.20
CA LEU A 94 -0.64 -15.29 8.60
C LEU A 94 -1.64 -15.97 9.54
N SER A 95 -2.85 -16.21 9.03
CA SER A 95 -3.94 -16.87 9.74
C SER A 95 -4.95 -17.36 8.72
N ASP A 96 -5.44 -18.57 8.91
CA ASP A 96 -6.59 -19.12 8.19
C ASP A 96 -7.43 -19.90 9.20
N SER A 97 -8.57 -19.37 9.58
CA SER A 97 -9.38 -19.97 10.65
C SER A 97 -10.83 -19.49 10.62
N ARG A 98 -11.74 -20.38 11.04
CA ARG A 98 -13.14 -20.06 11.39
C ARG A 98 -13.28 -19.60 12.85
N GLU A 99 -12.20 -19.63 13.62
CA GLU A 99 -12.17 -19.31 15.06
C GLU A 99 -11.21 -18.14 15.39
N THR A 100 -10.93 -17.26 14.43
CA THR A 100 -9.95 -16.18 14.59
C THR A 100 -10.27 -15.30 15.81
N ARG A 101 -9.35 -15.25 16.78
CA ARG A 101 -9.46 -14.42 18.01
C ARG A 101 -8.61 -13.15 17.98
N ARG A 102 -7.57 -13.12 17.16
CA ARG A 102 -6.60 -12.04 17.10
C ARG A 102 -6.27 -11.69 15.65
N MET A 103 -6.13 -10.40 15.40
CA MET A 103 -5.65 -9.88 14.12
C MET A 103 -4.13 -9.95 14.04
N GLN A 104 -3.64 -10.57 12.97
CA GLN A 104 -2.24 -10.64 12.57
C GLN A 104 -1.94 -9.47 11.62
N MET A 105 -1.64 -8.30 12.19
CA MET A 105 -1.48 -7.07 11.41
C MET A 105 -0.16 -6.97 10.65
N ARG A 106 0.86 -7.76 11.02
CA ARG A 106 2.20 -7.72 10.42
C ARG A 106 2.59 -9.10 9.95
N GLY A 107 3.06 -9.18 8.70
CA GLY A 107 3.73 -10.34 8.14
C GLY A 107 5.25 -10.18 8.08
N PRO A 108 5.94 -11.13 7.43
CA PRO A 108 7.39 -11.12 7.30
C PRO A 108 7.94 -9.90 6.55
N TYR A 109 7.19 -9.39 5.57
CA TYR A 109 7.58 -8.21 4.80
C TYR A 109 6.42 -7.21 4.69
N THR A 110 6.66 -5.99 5.16
CA THR A 110 5.65 -4.94 5.26
C THR A 110 5.87 -3.82 4.25
N LEU A 111 4.83 -3.01 4.03
CA LEU A 111 4.94 -1.85 3.16
C LEU A 111 5.95 -0.84 3.69
N PHE A 112 6.10 -0.73 5.01
CA PHE A 112 7.16 0.08 5.61
C PHE A 112 8.54 -0.42 5.20
N ASP A 113 8.79 -1.73 5.25
CA ASP A 113 10.10 -2.31 4.92
C ASP A 113 10.46 -2.00 3.46
N GLU A 114 9.53 -2.20 2.53
CA GLU A 114 9.69 -1.83 1.11
C GLU A 114 10.07 -0.37 0.91
N LEU A 115 9.35 0.52 1.57
CA LEU A 115 9.50 1.96 1.39
C LEU A 115 10.78 2.47 2.08
N ALA A 116 11.12 1.93 3.25
CA ALA A 116 12.31 2.30 4.01
C ALA A 116 13.59 1.81 3.33
N LEU A 117 13.64 0.55 2.87
CA LEU A 117 14.74 0.02 2.04
C LEU A 117 14.85 0.82 0.73
N ALA A 118 13.70 1.27 0.19
CA ALA A 118 13.67 2.12 -0.98
C ALA A 118 13.97 3.62 -0.67
N GLY A 119 14.11 4.03 0.58
CA GLY A 119 14.23 5.43 0.99
C GLY A 119 13.23 6.33 0.25
N THR A 120 11.94 5.96 0.31
CA THR A 120 10.86 6.69 -0.37
C THR A 120 9.55 6.57 0.40
N VAL A 121 8.58 7.41 0.08
CA VAL A 121 7.21 7.37 0.61
C VAL A 121 6.22 6.87 -0.45
N PRO A 122 5.00 6.45 -0.09
CA PRO A 122 3.99 6.14 -1.09
C PRO A 122 3.70 7.40 -1.93
N ASN A 123 3.60 7.23 -3.24
CA ASN A 123 3.38 8.35 -4.14
C ASN A 123 1.88 8.72 -4.18
N PHE A 124 1.56 9.98 -3.89
CA PHE A 124 0.20 10.52 -4.04
C PHE A 124 -0.20 10.74 -5.51
N GLY A 125 0.76 10.83 -6.43
CA GLY A 125 0.53 11.01 -7.87
C GLY A 125 0.76 9.73 -8.68
N GLY A 126 -0.13 9.43 -9.64
CA GLY A 126 0.06 8.32 -10.58
C GLY A 126 -0.71 7.05 -10.19
N GLU A 127 -0.07 5.89 -10.25
CA GLU A 127 -0.69 4.60 -9.92
C GLU A 127 -0.52 4.28 -8.44
N HIS A 128 -1.55 3.69 -7.81
CA HIS A 128 -1.55 3.31 -6.40
C HIS A 128 -0.72 2.03 -6.17
N ARG A 129 0.59 2.11 -6.44
CA ARG A 129 1.51 0.98 -6.50
C ARG A 129 1.56 0.15 -5.22
N CYS A 130 1.46 0.79 -4.05
CA CYS A 130 1.44 0.05 -2.79
C CYS A 130 0.19 -0.86 -2.70
N SER A 131 -1.00 -0.36 -3.08
CA SER A 131 -2.21 -1.18 -3.13
C SER A 131 -2.10 -2.32 -4.13
N LEU A 132 -1.51 -2.08 -5.31
CA LEU A 132 -1.29 -3.13 -6.30
C LEU A 132 -0.34 -4.22 -5.78
N LYS A 133 0.82 -3.83 -5.23
CA LYS A 133 1.87 -4.75 -4.76
C LYS A 133 1.51 -5.51 -3.47
N PHE A 134 0.82 -4.84 -2.54
CA PHE A 134 0.59 -5.37 -1.18
C PHE A 134 -0.86 -5.82 -0.94
N LYS A 135 -1.81 -5.49 -1.82
CA LYS A 135 -3.20 -5.94 -1.69
C LYS A 135 -3.63 -6.78 -2.88
N ALA A 136 -3.68 -6.18 -4.07
CA ALA A 136 -4.19 -6.86 -5.26
C ALA A 136 -3.40 -8.12 -5.59
N TRP A 137 -2.07 -8.00 -5.71
CA TRP A 137 -1.19 -9.14 -5.99
C TRP A 137 -1.24 -10.20 -4.87
N VAL A 138 -1.22 -9.80 -3.60
CA VAL A 138 -1.22 -10.76 -2.47
C VAL A 138 -2.48 -11.60 -2.43
N LEU A 139 -3.66 -10.97 -2.54
CA LEU A 139 -4.94 -11.70 -2.55
C LEU A 139 -5.07 -12.57 -3.80
N THR A 140 -4.62 -12.06 -4.94
CA THR A 140 -4.57 -12.80 -6.19
C THR A 140 -3.76 -14.08 -6.06
N GLU A 141 -2.51 -13.99 -5.60
CA GLU A 141 -1.65 -15.17 -5.49
C GLU A 141 -2.23 -16.19 -4.50
N TRP A 142 -2.84 -15.73 -3.41
CA TRP A 142 -3.51 -16.63 -2.48
C TRP A 142 -4.71 -17.33 -3.14
N MET A 143 -5.55 -16.57 -3.84
CA MET A 143 -6.71 -17.11 -4.55
C MET A 143 -6.34 -18.10 -5.63
N LYS A 144 -5.23 -17.91 -6.36
CA LYS A 144 -4.73 -18.89 -7.33
C LYS A 144 -4.52 -20.25 -6.68
N THR A 145 -3.94 -20.27 -5.47
CA THR A 145 -3.69 -21.52 -4.74
C THR A 145 -4.96 -22.12 -4.15
N GLU A 146 -5.89 -21.28 -3.69
CA GLU A 146 -7.12 -21.71 -3.02
C GLU A 146 -8.18 -22.22 -4.01
N ILE A 147 -8.39 -21.50 -5.09
CA ILE A 147 -9.49 -21.75 -6.03
C ILE A 147 -9.02 -22.64 -7.20
N GLY A 148 -7.75 -22.53 -7.60
CA GLY A 148 -7.24 -23.19 -8.79
C GLY A 148 -8.02 -22.77 -10.03
N SER A 149 -8.58 -23.74 -10.75
CA SER A 149 -9.42 -23.51 -11.94
C SER A 149 -10.93 -23.51 -11.63
N ASN A 150 -11.33 -23.56 -10.36
CA ASN A 150 -12.74 -23.65 -9.99
C ASN A 150 -13.45 -22.29 -10.10
N PRO A 151 -14.75 -22.27 -10.41
CA PRO A 151 -15.52 -21.04 -10.40
C PRO A 151 -15.76 -20.52 -8.97
N CYS A 152 -15.79 -19.20 -8.80
CA CYS A 152 -16.01 -18.56 -7.50
C CYS A 152 -16.71 -17.19 -7.62
N ARG A 153 -17.21 -16.68 -6.48
CA ARG A 153 -17.67 -15.31 -6.31
C ARG A 153 -16.64 -14.55 -5.48
N HIS A 154 -16.11 -13.43 -5.96
CA HIS A 154 -15.08 -12.64 -5.30
C HIS A 154 -15.45 -11.18 -5.18
N VAL A 155 -15.53 -10.69 -3.96
CA VAL A 155 -16.10 -9.41 -3.55
C VAL A 155 -15.03 -8.41 -3.17
N PHE A 156 -15.16 -7.17 -3.60
CA PHE A 156 -14.37 -6.02 -3.15
C PHE A 156 -15.30 -4.96 -2.58
N GLY A 157 -14.82 -4.12 -1.66
CA GLY A 157 -15.49 -2.86 -1.29
C GLY A 157 -14.60 -1.68 -1.69
N TYR A 158 -15.13 -0.73 -2.48
CA TYR A 158 -14.44 0.50 -2.84
C TYR A 158 -15.30 1.72 -2.47
N SER A 159 -14.63 2.81 -2.08
CA SER A 159 -15.29 4.09 -1.74
C SER A 159 -15.59 4.91 -2.98
N ALA A 160 -16.72 5.64 -3.00
CA ALA A 160 -17.08 6.61 -4.04
C ALA A 160 -16.01 7.72 -4.26
N GLU A 161 -15.22 8.03 -3.21
CA GLU A 161 -14.17 9.06 -3.23
C GLU A 161 -12.88 8.60 -3.93
N GLU A 162 -12.75 7.32 -4.28
CA GLU A 162 -11.54 6.72 -4.85
C GLU A 162 -11.56 6.72 -6.39
N GLN A 163 -12.10 7.79 -6.98
CA GLN A 163 -12.43 7.91 -8.42
C GLN A 163 -11.28 7.59 -9.40
N SER A 164 -10.02 7.76 -9.00
CA SER A 164 -8.82 7.49 -9.84
C SER A 164 -8.14 6.14 -9.57
N ARG A 165 -8.57 5.41 -8.52
CA ARG A 165 -7.93 4.16 -8.05
C ARG A 165 -8.47 2.90 -8.74
N ILE A 166 -9.64 2.99 -9.37
CA ILE A 166 -10.44 1.84 -9.79
C ILE A 166 -10.07 1.40 -11.21
N SER A 167 -10.02 2.30 -12.20
CA SER A 167 -9.72 1.95 -13.60
C SER A 167 -8.41 1.17 -13.79
N LYS A 168 -7.38 1.49 -12.99
CA LYS A 168 -6.07 0.84 -13.03
C LYS A 168 -6.04 -0.51 -12.30
N SER A 169 -6.86 -0.66 -11.26
CA SER A 169 -7.08 -1.94 -10.59
C SER A 169 -7.81 -2.91 -11.53
N GLU A 170 -8.84 -2.40 -12.24
CA GLU A 170 -9.59 -3.16 -13.25
C GLU A 170 -8.69 -3.65 -14.40
N THR A 171 -7.78 -2.81 -14.92
CA THR A 171 -6.80 -3.25 -15.93
C THR A 171 -5.88 -4.35 -15.39
N ALA A 172 -5.42 -4.23 -14.14
CA ALA A 172 -4.54 -5.23 -13.53
C ALA A 172 -5.25 -6.57 -13.32
N PHE A 173 -6.53 -6.56 -12.90
CA PHE A 173 -7.33 -7.78 -12.75
C PHE A 173 -7.74 -8.38 -14.11
N ALA A 174 -7.98 -7.57 -15.13
CA ALA A 174 -8.23 -8.06 -16.49
C ALA A 174 -7.00 -8.81 -17.06
N ALA A 175 -5.82 -8.21 -16.94
CA ALA A 175 -4.56 -8.84 -17.35
C ALA A 175 -4.27 -10.13 -16.56
N LEU A 176 -4.62 -10.15 -15.28
CA LEU A 176 -4.50 -11.34 -14.43
C LEU A 176 -5.45 -12.47 -14.86
N ASN A 177 -6.70 -12.15 -15.20
CA ASN A 177 -7.67 -13.14 -15.67
C ASN A 177 -7.23 -13.77 -17.00
N GLU A 178 -6.60 -13.00 -17.89
CA GLU A 178 -5.99 -13.51 -19.13
C GLU A 178 -4.89 -14.55 -18.82
N GLN A 179 -4.07 -14.31 -17.79
CA GLN A 179 -3.05 -15.27 -17.34
C GLN A 179 -3.63 -16.53 -16.69
N LEU A 180 -4.83 -16.47 -16.12
CA LEU A 180 -5.49 -17.64 -15.51
C LEU A 180 -6.16 -18.53 -16.56
N GLN A 181 -6.57 -17.98 -17.70
CA GLN A 181 -7.13 -18.75 -18.82
C GLN A 181 -6.11 -19.69 -19.47
N THR A 182 -4.81 -19.36 -19.47
CA THR A 182 -3.76 -20.17 -20.12
C THR A 182 -3.38 -21.44 -19.36
N VAL A 183 -3.79 -21.57 -18.09
CA VAL A 183 -3.47 -22.72 -17.22
C VAL A 183 -4.51 -23.86 -17.31
N SER A 184 -5.66 -23.62 -17.95
CA SER A 184 -6.79 -24.56 -18.02
C SER A 184 -6.74 -25.47 -19.25
N THR A 185 -5.98 -26.57 -19.20
CA THR A 185 -6.07 -27.69 -20.17
C THR A 185 -7.17 -28.71 -19.82
N LEU A 186 -7.98 -28.46 -18.80
CA LEU A 186 -9.01 -29.40 -18.35
C LEU A 186 -10.42 -28.86 -18.63
N ARG A 187 -11.02 -29.45 -19.67
CA ARG A 187 -12.41 -29.39 -20.16
C ARG A 187 -12.71 -28.33 -21.24
N VAL A 188 -12.88 -28.85 -22.46
CA VAL A 188 -13.57 -28.18 -23.55
C VAL A 188 -14.97 -27.77 -23.05
N GLY A 189 -15.25 -26.47 -22.99
CA GLY A 189 -16.59 -25.92 -22.70
C GLY A 189 -16.85 -25.38 -21.29
N ALA A 190 -15.88 -25.43 -20.36
CA ALA A 190 -16.02 -24.76 -19.06
C ALA A 190 -15.31 -23.40 -19.09
N GLU A 191 -16.06 -22.32 -19.33
CA GLU A 191 -15.49 -20.98 -19.21
C GLU A 191 -15.28 -20.64 -17.71
N PRO A 192 -14.09 -20.15 -17.31
CA PRO A 192 -13.80 -19.86 -15.91
C PRO A 192 -14.72 -18.72 -15.41
N THR A 193 -15.56 -18.99 -14.40
CA THR A 193 -16.47 -17.98 -13.83
C THR A 193 -15.92 -17.42 -12.51
N HIS A 194 -15.06 -16.42 -12.60
CA HIS A 194 -14.68 -15.58 -11.46
C HIS A 194 -15.66 -14.40 -11.39
N ARG A 195 -16.72 -14.51 -10.58
CA ARG A 195 -17.69 -13.42 -10.39
C ARG A 195 -17.11 -12.34 -9.50
N LEU A 196 -16.65 -11.25 -10.09
CA LEU A 196 -16.11 -10.10 -9.37
C LEU A 196 -17.24 -9.24 -8.77
N ILE A 197 -17.61 -9.47 -7.53
CA ILE A 197 -18.54 -8.62 -6.78
C ILE A 197 -17.80 -7.31 -6.39
N LEU A 198 -18.28 -6.12 -6.70
CA LEU A 198 -17.64 -4.84 -6.33
C LEU A 198 -18.64 -3.98 -5.54
N GLY A 199 -18.36 -3.56 -4.33
CA GLY A 199 -19.24 -2.69 -3.55
C GLY A 199 -19.22 -1.25 -4.07
N TYR A 200 -19.86 -0.99 -5.21
CA TYR A 200 -20.05 0.36 -5.75
C TYR A 200 -21.04 1.15 -4.91
N SER A 201 -20.85 2.45 -4.74
CA SER A 201 -21.93 3.29 -4.22
C SER A 201 -23.03 3.44 -5.27
N ALA A 202 -24.29 3.59 -4.84
CA ALA A 202 -25.41 3.83 -5.75
C ALA A 202 -25.37 5.19 -6.47
N GLU A 203 -24.50 6.10 -6.01
CA GLU A 203 -24.25 7.39 -6.64
C GLU A 203 -23.39 7.27 -7.92
N GLU A 204 -22.98 6.05 -8.32
CA GLU A 204 -22.03 5.77 -9.41
C GLU A 204 -22.68 5.31 -10.74
N THR A 205 -23.84 5.85 -11.13
CA THR A 205 -24.64 5.41 -12.30
C THR A 205 -23.92 5.38 -13.66
N LYS A 206 -22.95 6.26 -13.91
CA LYS A 206 -22.16 6.28 -15.16
C LYS A 206 -21.16 5.11 -15.25
N ARG A 207 -20.65 4.63 -14.11
CA ARG A 207 -19.69 3.51 -14.01
C ARG A 207 -20.35 2.14 -14.00
N ILE A 208 -21.60 2.03 -13.54
CA ILE A 208 -22.43 0.82 -13.74
C ILE A 208 -22.54 0.52 -15.24
N LYS A 209 -22.77 1.55 -16.07
CA LYS A 209 -22.86 1.43 -17.53
C LYS A 209 -21.52 1.08 -18.22
N GLU A 210 -20.41 1.58 -17.70
CA GLU A 210 -19.06 1.24 -18.20
C GLU A 210 -18.59 -0.14 -17.71
N ALA A 211 -18.89 -0.53 -16.48
CA ALA A 211 -18.64 -1.87 -15.96
C ALA A 211 -19.47 -2.92 -16.70
N GLN A 212 -20.70 -2.60 -17.12
CA GLN A 212 -21.51 -3.46 -18.00
C GLN A 212 -20.82 -3.75 -19.35
N HIS A 213 -19.97 -2.85 -19.86
CA HIS A 213 -19.24 -3.04 -21.14
C HIS A 213 -18.09 -4.06 -21.06
N TYR A 214 -17.60 -4.37 -19.86
CA TYR A 214 -16.55 -5.38 -19.65
C TYR A 214 -17.12 -6.72 -19.19
N ASN A 215 -18.44 -6.93 -19.26
CA ASN A 215 -19.06 -8.23 -19.09
C ASN A 215 -18.62 -9.16 -20.23
N THR A 216 -17.45 -9.78 -20.08
CA THR A 216 -16.93 -10.77 -21.02
C THR A 216 -16.94 -12.16 -20.38
N LYS A 217 -16.77 -13.17 -21.23
CA LYS A 217 -16.62 -14.61 -20.96
C LYS A 217 -16.01 -14.91 -19.59
N GLY A 218 -16.86 -15.19 -18.60
CA GLY A 218 -16.46 -15.55 -17.23
C GLY A 218 -16.69 -14.50 -16.13
N ARG A 219 -17.20 -13.31 -16.47
CA ARG A 219 -17.35 -12.18 -15.53
C ARG A 219 -18.81 -11.75 -15.36
N ILE A 220 -19.35 -11.92 -14.15
CA ILE A 220 -20.61 -11.27 -13.73
C ILE A 220 -20.28 -10.41 -12.51
N GLY A 221 -20.33 -9.10 -12.69
CA GLY A 221 -20.18 -8.16 -11.58
C GLY A 221 -21.45 -8.07 -10.75
N GLN A 222 -21.38 -8.32 -9.44
CA GLN A 222 -22.46 -8.01 -8.50
C GLN A 222 -22.02 -6.83 -7.64
N TYR A 223 -22.91 -5.91 -7.31
CA TYR A 223 -22.49 -4.65 -6.70
C TYR A 223 -23.27 -4.34 -5.42
N PRO A 224 -22.98 -4.99 -4.27
CA PRO A 224 -23.89 -4.99 -3.13
C PRO A 224 -24.27 -3.60 -2.67
N LEU A 225 -23.28 -2.72 -2.45
CA LEU A 225 -23.55 -1.33 -2.04
C LEU A 225 -24.40 -0.56 -3.08
N CYS A 226 -24.27 -0.87 -4.37
CA CYS A 226 -24.97 -0.17 -5.44
C CYS A 226 -26.37 -0.73 -5.63
N GLU A 227 -26.49 -2.05 -5.59
CA GLU A 227 -27.76 -2.77 -5.53
C GLU A 227 -28.59 -2.29 -4.33
N TRP A 228 -27.91 -1.92 -3.23
CA TRP A 228 -28.54 -1.44 -2.01
C TRP A 228 -28.84 0.05 -1.97
N GLY A 229 -28.36 0.86 -2.92
CA GLY A 229 -28.57 2.30 -2.83
C GLY A 229 -27.56 3.05 -1.92
N TRP A 230 -26.48 2.41 -1.47
CA TRP A 230 -25.64 2.89 -0.36
C TRP A 230 -24.40 3.63 -0.83
N GLY A 231 -24.25 4.88 -0.40
CA GLY A 231 -23.00 5.62 -0.41
C GLY A 231 -22.21 5.50 0.89
N ARG A 232 -21.15 6.30 1.00
CA ARG A 232 -20.25 6.31 2.16
C ARG A 232 -21.01 6.62 3.45
N GLN A 233 -21.84 7.65 3.42
CA GLN A 233 -22.62 8.08 4.58
C GLN A 233 -23.55 6.95 5.05
N GLN A 234 -24.27 6.29 4.14
CA GLN A 234 -25.17 5.19 4.50
C GLN A 234 -24.41 4.02 5.12
N CYS A 235 -23.18 3.72 4.65
CA CYS A 235 -22.34 2.71 5.26
C CYS A 235 -21.92 3.08 6.70
N GLU A 236 -21.54 4.34 6.94
CA GLU A 236 -21.15 4.83 8.27
C GLU A 236 -22.33 4.83 9.24
N GLU A 237 -23.49 5.32 8.81
CA GLU A 237 -24.75 5.30 9.57
C GLU A 237 -25.16 3.87 9.89
N TYR A 238 -25.08 2.96 8.91
CA TYR A 238 -25.41 1.55 9.10
C TYR A 238 -24.51 0.92 10.16
N ILE A 239 -23.18 1.05 10.04
CA ILE A 239 -22.25 0.48 11.01
C ILE A 239 -22.49 1.06 12.41
N THR A 240 -22.70 2.37 12.50
CA THR A 240 -23.01 3.05 13.75
C THR A 240 -24.30 2.51 14.37
N SER A 241 -25.35 2.29 13.58
CA SER A 241 -26.62 1.74 14.06
C SER A 241 -26.49 0.31 14.60
N LYS A 242 -25.61 -0.52 14.02
CA LYS A 242 -25.45 -1.93 14.43
C LYS A 242 -24.44 -2.12 15.55
N LEU A 243 -23.39 -1.29 15.61
CA LEU A 243 -22.26 -1.49 16.52
C LEU A 243 -22.15 -0.40 17.61
N GLY A 244 -22.90 0.69 17.49
CA GLY A 244 -22.85 1.83 18.42
C GLY A 244 -21.53 2.60 18.38
N VAL A 245 -20.74 2.47 17.31
CA VAL A 245 -19.44 3.14 17.16
C VAL A 245 -19.29 3.74 15.77
N LEU A 246 -18.61 4.89 15.71
CA LEU A 246 -18.13 5.45 14.45
C LEU A 246 -17.00 4.57 13.91
N TRP A 247 -17.15 4.07 12.69
CA TRP A 247 -16.13 3.24 12.05
C TRP A 247 -15.18 4.08 11.22
N GLU A 248 -13.92 4.12 11.62
CA GLU A 248 -12.93 4.93 10.92
C GLU A 248 -12.47 4.29 9.60
N LYS A 249 -11.95 5.13 8.69
CA LYS A 249 -11.28 4.66 7.47
C LYS A 249 -10.05 3.83 7.85
N SER A 250 -9.89 2.67 7.23
CA SER A 250 -8.69 1.85 7.35
C SER A 250 -7.59 2.36 6.42
N ALA A 251 -6.45 2.75 6.97
CA ALA A 251 -5.30 3.18 6.19
C ALA A 251 -4.00 2.93 6.95
N CYS A 252 -2.88 2.84 6.22
CA CYS A 252 -1.55 2.92 6.80
C CYS A 252 -1.35 4.30 7.46
N CYS A 253 -0.59 4.38 8.56
CA CYS A 253 -0.32 5.65 9.23
C CYS A 253 0.42 6.68 8.36
N PHE A 254 1.09 6.21 7.30
CA PHE A 254 1.76 7.00 6.26
C PHE A 254 1.02 6.93 4.92
N CYS A 255 -0.30 6.77 4.89
CA CYS A 255 -1.05 6.82 3.65
C CYS A 255 -1.19 8.27 3.16
N PRO A 256 -0.65 8.63 1.98
CA PRO A 256 -0.70 10.00 1.50
C PRO A 256 -2.09 10.39 0.95
N PHE A 257 -2.99 9.42 0.83
CA PHE A 257 -4.38 9.62 0.42
C PHE A 257 -5.32 9.90 1.60
N SER A 258 -4.82 9.82 2.84
CA SER A 258 -5.56 10.33 3.98
C SER A 258 -5.61 11.85 3.88
N ARG A 259 -6.82 12.43 3.90
CA ARG A 259 -6.98 13.89 3.89
C ARG A 259 -6.36 14.46 5.17
N LEU A 260 -5.52 15.47 5.04
CA LEU A 260 -5.01 16.23 6.18
C LEU A 260 -6.19 16.98 6.82
N THR A 261 -6.64 16.50 7.97
CA THR A 261 -7.72 17.09 8.78
C THR A 261 -7.33 17.05 10.26
N PRO A 262 -7.96 17.86 11.13
CA PRO A 262 -7.74 17.79 12.57
C PRO A 262 -7.93 16.38 13.14
N GLU A 263 -8.92 15.62 12.63
CA GLU A 263 -9.19 14.25 13.07
C GLU A 263 -8.04 13.29 12.71
N LEU A 264 -7.38 13.49 11.56
CA LEU A 264 -6.19 12.71 11.21
C LEU A 264 -5.01 13.04 12.14
N ILE A 265 -4.84 14.32 12.49
CA ILE A 265 -3.81 14.76 13.44
C ILE A 265 -4.06 14.15 14.82
N GLU A 266 -5.30 14.20 15.30
CA GLU A 266 -5.70 13.54 16.55
C GLU A 266 -5.48 12.02 16.49
N ARG A 267 -5.80 11.39 15.35
CA ARG A 267 -5.55 9.97 15.16
C ARG A 267 -4.06 9.63 15.19
N TRP A 268 -3.21 10.51 14.67
CA TRP A 268 -1.76 10.36 14.75
C TRP A 268 -1.24 10.47 16.19
N THR A 269 -1.74 11.42 16.98
CA THR A 269 -1.35 11.59 18.39
C THR A 269 -1.83 10.43 19.25
N ASN A 270 -2.98 9.84 18.94
CA ASN A 270 -3.50 8.61 19.55
C ASN A 270 -2.70 7.33 19.19
N HIS A 271 -1.80 7.41 18.21
CA HIS A 271 -1.01 6.27 17.73
C HIS A 271 0.50 6.56 17.65
N PRO A 272 1.15 6.99 18.75
CA PRO A 272 2.42 7.70 18.68
C PRO A 272 3.56 6.86 18.12
N ARG A 273 3.64 5.57 18.46
CA ARG A 273 4.64 4.64 17.92
C ARG A 273 4.51 4.44 16.41
N ARG A 274 3.28 4.35 15.89
CA ARG A 274 3.04 4.15 14.45
C ARG A 274 3.31 5.44 13.68
N THR A 275 2.93 6.59 14.25
CA THR A 275 3.21 7.89 13.65
C THR A 275 4.71 8.20 13.63
N ALA A 276 5.45 7.82 14.67
CA ALA A 276 6.92 7.91 14.65
C ALA A 276 7.54 7.11 13.49
N LYS A 277 7.02 5.93 13.17
CA LYS A 277 7.46 5.19 11.95
C LYS A 277 7.15 5.99 10.68
N ALA A 278 6.00 6.64 10.58
CA ALA A 278 5.68 7.49 9.43
C ALA A 278 6.66 8.67 9.29
N LEU A 279 7.07 9.30 10.40
CA LEU A 279 8.12 10.33 10.41
C LEU A 279 9.46 9.81 9.93
N VAL A 280 9.90 8.65 10.43
CA VAL A 280 11.13 7.99 9.95
C VAL A 280 11.06 7.75 8.44
N LEU A 281 9.93 7.25 7.94
CA LEU A 281 9.78 6.95 6.53
C LEU A 281 9.89 8.20 5.65
N GLU A 282 9.24 9.30 6.06
CA GLU A 282 9.36 10.55 5.34
C GLU A 282 10.77 11.14 5.44
N PHE A 283 11.42 11.05 6.61
CA PHE A 283 12.81 11.48 6.78
C PHE A 283 13.76 10.76 5.82
N LEU A 284 13.68 9.43 5.74
CA LEU A 284 14.47 8.63 4.78
C LEU A 284 14.22 9.07 3.33
N SER A 285 12.95 9.32 2.98
CA SER A 285 12.57 9.80 1.64
C SER A 285 13.14 11.17 1.32
N LEU A 286 13.09 12.10 2.29
CA LEU A 286 13.60 13.45 2.14
C LEU A 286 15.12 13.45 2.03
N SER A 287 15.84 12.69 2.87
CA SER A 287 17.30 12.55 2.75
C SER A 287 17.70 12.10 1.35
N LEU A 288 16.99 11.11 0.80
CA LEU A 288 17.30 10.68 -0.56
C LEU A 288 16.72 11.57 -1.64
N ASN A 289 15.78 12.47 -1.36
CA ASN A 289 15.22 13.42 -2.32
C ASN A 289 14.47 14.56 -1.59
N PRO A 290 15.01 15.79 -1.56
CA PRO A 290 14.42 16.89 -0.80
C PRO A 290 13.03 17.34 -1.29
N ARG A 291 12.56 16.82 -2.43
CA ARG A 291 11.24 17.13 -3.00
C ARG A 291 10.21 16.01 -2.80
N ARG A 292 10.56 14.92 -2.10
CA ARG A 292 9.69 13.73 -1.92
C ARG A 292 9.08 13.70 -0.54
N THR A 293 8.17 14.64 -0.32
CA THR A 293 7.29 14.71 0.84
C THR A 293 6.19 13.65 0.78
N LEU A 294 5.68 13.25 1.94
CA LEU A 294 4.56 12.33 2.09
C LEU A 294 3.25 12.99 1.63
N PHE A 295 3.05 14.24 2.00
CA PHE A 295 1.88 15.03 1.61
C PHE A 295 2.24 16.08 0.57
N LYS A 296 1.25 16.51 -0.21
CA LYS A 296 1.46 17.56 -1.19
C LYS A 296 1.76 18.88 -0.46
N ASN A 297 2.92 19.48 -0.77
CA ASN A 297 3.35 20.79 -0.28
C ASN A 297 3.60 20.90 1.24
N THR A 298 3.67 19.81 1.98
CA THR A 298 4.02 19.82 3.41
C THR A 298 4.59 18.48 3.84
N THR A 299 5.29 18.47 4.97
CA THR A 299 5.79 17.26 5.62
C THR A 299 4.96 16.89 6.84
N LEU A 300 4.92 15.60 7.19
CA LEU A 300 4.38 15.14 8.47
C LEU A 300 5.11 15.80 9.65
N HIS A 301 6.42 16.06 9.51
CA HIS A 301 7.19 16.80 10.51
C HIS A 301 6.61 18.20 10.75
N GLU A 302 6.34 18.99 9.70
CA GLU A 302 5.72 20.31 9.80
C GLU A 302 4.31 20.22 10.40
N GLN A 303 3.51 19.23 9.99
CA GLN A 303 2.14 19.05 10.51
C GLN A 303 2.11 18.72 12.02
N LEU A 304 3.18 18.19 12.58
CA LEU A 304 3.27 17.80 13.99
C LEU A 304 4.11 18.77 14.84
N ALA A 305 4.78 19.76 14.22
CA ALA A 305 5.72 20.64 14.91
C ALA A 305 5.04 21.45 16.01
N ASP A 306 3.86 21.98 15.72
CA ASP A 306 3.07 22.85 16.61
C ASP A 306 1.94 22.10 17.33
N VAL A 307 1.98 20.76 17.38
CA VAL A 307 0.98 19.92 18.04
C VAL A 307 1.49 19.49 19.42
N PRO A 308 1.00 20.07 20.54
CA PRO A 308 1.51 19.77 21.88
C PRO A 308 1.41 18.28 22.27
N GLU A 309 0.34 17.62 21.82
CA GLU A 309 0.06 16.20 22.07
C GLU A 309 1.03 15.26 21.33
N ALA A 310 1.85 15.78 20.41
CA ALA A 310 2.83 14.99 19.65
C ALA A 310 4.09 14.61 20.43
N SER A 311 4.24 15.01 21.69
CA SER A 311 5.45 14.75 22.51
C SER A 311 5.89 13.26 22.52
N LEU A 312 4.95 12.32 22.63
CA LEU A 312 5.25 10.88 22.58
C LEU A 312 5.65 10.40 21.17
N ILE A 313 5.15 11.04 20.12
CA ILE A 313 5.58 10.77 18.74
C ILE A 313 7.05 11.15 18.61
N TRP A 314 7.41 12.37 19.02
CA TRP A 314 8.79 12.88 18.97
C TRP A 314 9.75 12.03 19.79
N LYS A 315 9.32 11.58 20.99
CA LYS A 315 10.11 10.64 21.80
C LYS A 315 10.42 9.35 21.05
N HIS A 316 9.42 8.72 20.42
CA HIS A 316 9.62 7.48 19.66
C HIS A 316 10.44 7.69 18.39
N TYR A 317 10.24 8.82 17.71
CA TYR A 317 11.02 9.21 16.53
C TYR A 317 12.50 9.40 16.86
N ASN A 318 12.80 10.21 17.90
CA ASN A 318 14.17 10.43 18.35
C ASN A 318 14.83 9.17 18.90
N GLN A 319 14.08 8.33 19.63
CA GLN A 319 14.57 7.04 20.09
C GLN A 319 14.99 6.16 18.90
N PHE A 320 14.20 6.13 17.82
CA PHE A 320 14.57 5.40 16.61
C PHE A 320 15.85 5.95 15.98
N LEU A 321 15.93 7.26 15.76
CA LEU A 321 17.11 7.89 15.15
C LEU A 321 18.39 7.71 15.97
N ASN A 322 18.28 7.71 17.30
CA ASN A 322 19.41 7.56 18.22
C ASN A 322 19.86 6.11 18.41
N SER A 323 19.03 5.13 18.02
CA SER A 323 19.33 3.70 18.16
C SER A 323 19.65 3.02 16.82
N THR A 324 19.73 3.80 15.74
CA THR A 324 20.05 3.30 14.41
C THR A 324 21.38 3.92 13.98
N ASP A 325 22.27 3.11 13.43
CA ASP A 325 23.45 3.62 12.74
C ASP A 325 23.03 4.50 11.56
N TRP A 326 23.95 5.33 11.10
CA TRP A 326 23.76 6.24 9.99
C TRP A 326 24.71 5.85 8.87
N ASN A 327 24.27 6.09 7.64
CA ASN A 327 25.09 5.93 6.44
C ASN A 327 25.35 7.30 5.83
N LEU A 328 26.57 7.49 5.35
CA LEU A 328 26.88 8.51 4.37
C LEU A 328 26.49 7.99 2.98
N TYR A 329 25.56 8.67 2.33
CA TYR A 329 25.05 8.30 1.02
C TYR A 329 25.59 9.20 -0.08
N ARG A 330 25.93 8.57 -1.21
CA ARG A 330 26.09 9.25 -2.49
C ARG A 330 24.83 9.03 -3.33
N VAL A 331 24.16 10.12 -3.68
CA VAL A 331 22.94 10.10 -4.48
C VAL A 331 23.24 10.64 -5.87
N ARG A 332 22.99 9.82 -6.89
CA ARG A 332 23.21 10.17 -8.29
C ARG A 332 21.97 9.96 -9.13
N ARG A 333 21.74 10.88 -10.07
CA ARG A 333 20.60 10.79 -11.01
C ARG A 333 21.00 11.24 -12.40
N ILE A 334 20.53 10.50 -13.40
CA ILE A 334 20.60 10.86 -14.81
C ILE A 334 19.19 11.15 -15.26
N TYR A 335 18.87 12.41 -15.50
CA TYR A 335 17.57 12.81 -16.03
C TYR A 335 17.58 12.79 -17.55
N THR A 336 16.63 12.09 -18.15
CA THR A 336 16.45 12.03 -19.62
C THR A 336 15.24 12.84 -20.09
N ALA A 337 14.33 13.17 -19.18
CA ALA A 337 13.22 14.08 -19.40
C ALA A 337 12.65 14.53 -18.04
N LYS A 338 11.69 15.45 -18.05
CA LYS A 338 10.97 15.87 -16.84
C LYS A 338 10.37 14.66 -16.12
N GLY A 339 10.81 14.44 -14.88
CA GLY A 339 10.35 13.34 -14.03
C GLY A 339 10.89 11.94 -14.39
N LYS A 340 11.67 11.80 -15.47
CA LYS A 340 12.31 10.55 -15.88
C LYS A 340 13.79 10.59 -15.51
N ALA A 341 14.16 9.77 -14.54
CA ALA A 341 15.55 9.65 -14.11
C ALA A 341 15.94 8.20 -13.85
N ASP A 342 17.12 7.83 -14.34
CA ASP A 342 17.88 6.70 -13.81
C ASP A 342 18.51 7.15 -12.50
N ARG A 343 18.48 6.32 -11.46
CA ARG A 343 18.90 6.68 -10.11
C ARG A 343 19.88 5.66 -9.60
N CYS A 344 20.89 6.14 -8.89
CA CYS A 344 21.84 5.33 -8.16
C CYS A 344 22.00 5.87 -6.75
N LEU A 345 21.95 4.96 -5.77
CA LEU A 345 22.29 5.22 -4.38
C LEU A 345 23.45 4.30 -4.01
N GLN A 346 24.49 4.87 -3.42
CA GLN A 346 25.62 4.15 -2.85
C GLN A 346 25.80 4.53 -1.38
N ILE A 347 26.23 3.58 -0.58
CA ILE A 347 26.66 3.77 0.80
C ILE A 347 28.18 3.94 0.74
N LEU A 348 28.66 5.07 1.27
CA LEU A 348 30.09 5.39 1.29
C LEU A 348 30.75 5.03 2.61
N ASP A 349 30.01 5.17 3.70
CA ASP A 349 30.47 4.88 5.04
C ASP A 349 29.26 4.64 5.97
N THR A 350 29.51 4.03 7.12
CA THR A 350 28.52 3.70 8.14
C THR A 350 29.09 3.96 9.53
N GLY A 351 28.33 4.62 10.40
CA GLY A 351 28.71 4.86 11.79
C GLY A 351 27.62 5.57 12.56
N SER A 352 27.98 6.20 13.68
CA SER A 352 27.05 7.06 14.41
C SER A 352 26.63 8.28 13.59
N ARG A 353 25.53 8.93 13.99
CA ARG A 353 25.06 10.17 13.35
C ARG A 353 26.14 11.25 13.32
N GLN A 354 26.93 11.36 14.38
CA GLN A 354 27.98 12.37 14.51
C GLN A 354 29.14 12.07 13.56
N GLU A 355 29.65 10.84 13.58
CA GLU A 355 30.75 10.42 12.67
C GLU A 355 30.36 10.62 11.21
N MET A 356 29.14 10.28 10.82
CA MET A 356 28.67 10.48 9.45
C MET A 356 28.51 11.97 9.10
N ALA A 357 28.12 12.82 10.06
CA ALA A 357 28.05 14.27 9.83
C ALA A 357 29.44 14.86 9.60
N GLU A 358 30.43 14.45 10.41
CA GLU A 358 31.83 14.83 10.25
C GLU A 358 32.39 14.33 8.91
N ALA A 359 32.08 13.08 8.52
CA ALA A 359 32.45 12.52 7.21
C ALA A 359 31.79 13.26 6.04
N LEU A 360 30.53 13.70 6.18
CA LEU A 360 29.85 14.52 5.18
C LEU A 360 30.53 15.90 5.03
N ASP A 361 30.99 16.49 6.14
CA ASP A 361 31.66 17.80 6.12
C ASP A 361 33.06 17.76 5.51
N PHE A 362 33.71 16.58 5.46
CA PHE A 362 34.96 16.38 4.71
C PHE A 362 34.80 16.70 3.21
N TYR A 363 33.58 16.54 2.67
CA TYR A 363 33.27 17.00 1.31
C TYR A 363 33.09 18.52 1.31
N ASN A 364 34.17 19.24 0.97
CA ASN A 364 34.18 20.69 0.81
C ASN A 364 33.40 21.14 -0.45
N LEU A 365 32.08 20.96 -0.41
CA LEU A 365 31.11 21.25 -1.46
C LEU A 365 30.03 22.20 -0.93
N ASP A 366 29.30 22.82 -1.86
CA ASP A 366 28.16 23.67 -1.52
C ASP A 366 27.14 22.91 -0.68
N SER A 367 26.84 23.46 0.49
CA SER A 367 25.91 22.89 1.45
C SER A 367 24.54 23.55 1.35
N GLN A 368 23.49 22.74 1.28
CA GLN A 368 22.11 23.18 1.36
C GLN A 368 21.41 22.41 2.47
N THR A 369 20.57 23.10 3.25
CA THR A 369 19.74 22.46 4.27
C THR A 369 18.27 22.60 3.90
N ALA A 370 17.55 21.48 3.88
CA ALA A 370 16.11 21.44 3.69
C ALA A 370 15.49 20.39 4.63
N HIS A 371 14.38 20.74 5.27
CA HIS A 371 13.69 19.88 6.24
C HIS A 371 14.60 19.33 7.36
N GLY A 372 15.57 20.13 7.81
CA GLY A 372 16.54 19.72 8.82
C GLY A 372 17.59 18.69 8.35
N ILE A 373 17.71 18.50 7.03
CA ILE A 373 18.66 17.58 6.41
C ILE A 373 19.66 18.39 5.57
N THR A 374 20.94 18.05 5.71
CA THR A 374 22.04 18.67 4.97
C THR A 374 22.37 17.86 3.71
N TYR A 375 22.56 18.57 2.60
CA TYR A 375 22.94 18.04 1.30
C TYR A 375 24.19 18.78 0.81
N LYS A 376 25.26 18.04 0.53
CA LYS A 376 26.50 18.55 -0.08
C LYS A 376 26.44 18.28 -1.57
N THR A 377 26.30 19.32 -2.39
CA THR A 377 26.03 19.16 -3.83
C THR A 377 27.31 19.28 -4.63
N LYS A 378 27.66 18.21 -5.37
CA LYS A 378 28.79 18.22 -6.31
C LYS A 378 28.37 18.63 -7.70
N ARG A 379 27.17 18.21 -8.12
CA ARG A 379 26.64 18.50 -9.45
C ARG A 379 25.16 18.77 -9.37
N GLN A 380 24.78 20.00 -9.72
CA GLN A 380 23.41 20.41 -9.93
C GLN A 380 23.26 20.78 -11.41
N ALA A 381 22.16 20.39 -12.03
CA ALA A 381 21.89 20.77 -13.41
C ALA A 381 20.85 21.88 -13.51
N GLU A 382 20.90 22.55 -14.65
CA GLU A 382 19.91 23.52 -15.07
C GLU A 382 18.61 22.82 -15.49
N PRO A 383 17.46 23.14 -14.86
CA PRO A 383 16.18 22.59 -15.27
C PRO A 383 15.85 22.92 -16.72
N GLY A 384 15.57 21.90 -17.55
CA GLY A 384 15.07 22.08 -18.91
C GLY A 384 15.99 21.58 -20.01
N ILE A 385 17.28 21.37 -19.72
CA ILE A 385 18.26 20.80 -20.65
C ILE A 385 18.50 19.34 -20.29
N TYR A 386 18.29 18.42 -21.24
CA TYR A 386 18.45 16.98 -21.04
C TYR A 386 19.37 16.36 -22.10
N PRO A 387 20.12 15.29 -21.79
CA PRO A 387 20.23 14.66 -20.48
C PRO A 387 21.05 15.49 -19.51
N PHE A 388 20.78 15.37 -18.21
CA PHE A 388 21.63 15.98 -17.18
C PHE A 388 21.89 15.04 -16.00
N ALA A 389 23.06 15.23 -15.39
CA ALA A 389 23.48 14.51 -14.20
C ALA A 389 23.31 15.37 -12.93
N GLN A 390 22.81 14.75 -11.86
CA GLN A 390 22.76 15.33 -10.52
C GLN A 390 23.54 14.42 -9.56
N GLU A 391 24.38 15.02 -8.72
CA GLU A 391 25.19 14.33 -7.71
C GLU A 391 25.25 15.14 -6.42
N TYR A 392 24.90 14.50 -5.31
CA TYR A 392 25.05 15.06 -3.97
C TYR A 392 25.25 13.97 -2.92
N PHE A 393 25.70 14.41 -1.75
CA PHE A 393 25.99 13.59 -0.59
C PHE A 393 25.10 14.03 0.58
N THR A 394 24.71 13.08 1.42
CA THR A 394 23.89 13.33 2.61
C THR A 394 24.04 12.17 3.59
N ILE A 395 23.53 12.34 4.80
CA ILE A 395 23.47 11.27 5.80
C ILE A 395 22.02 10.94 6.14
N ALA A 396 21.75 9.66 6.41
CA ALA A 396 20.46 9.21 6.93
C ALA A 396 20.64 7.91 7.73
N PRO A 397 19.66 7.48 8.53
CA PRO A 397 19.68 6.17 9.15
C PRO A 397 20.02 5.06 8.14
N ALA A 398 20.80 4.08 8.57
CA ALA A 398 21.38 3.00 7.78
C ALA A 398 20.32 1.94 7.40
N ILE A 399 19.32 2.36 6.62
CA ILE A 399 18.17 1.54 6.22
C ILE A 399 18.03 1.47 4.69
N PRO A 400 18.03 2.59 3.94
CA PRO A 400 18.06 2.50 2.49
C PRO A 400 19.25 1.69 1.97
N GLN A 401 18.97 0.74 1.07
CA GLN A 401 19.99 -0.10 0.48
C GLN A 401 20.56 0.51 -0.80
N GLU A 402 21.83 0.19 -1.07
CA GLU A 402 22.44 0.49 -2.36
C GLU A 402 21.61 -0.07 -3.51
N LYS A 403 21.48 0.74 -4.56
CA LYS A 403 20.65 0.36 -5.70
C LYS A 403 20.89 1.22 -6.92
N ALA A 404 20.77 0.56 -8.06
CA ALA A 404 20.46 1.15 -9.35
C ALA A 404 19.58 0.18 -10.13
N ARG A 405 18.69 0.69 -10.99
CA ARG A 405 17.62 -0.10 -11.62
C ARG A 405 18.10 -1.39 -12.32
N TYR A 406 19.28 -1.34 -12.93
CA TYR A 406 19.89 -2.47 -13.64
C TYR A 406 21.30 -2.79 -13.11
N GLY A 407 21.55 -2.50 -11.84
CA GLY A 407 22.86 -2.64 -11.21
C GLY A 407 23.71 -1.36 -11.27
N ILE A 408 24.68 -1.27 -10.36
CA ILE A 408 25.57 -0.11 -10.23
C ILE A 408 26.45 0.03 -11.48
N GLU A 409 27.03 -1.07 -11.97
CA GLU A 409 27.86 -1.09 -13.19
C GLU A 409 27.14 -0.50 -14.39
N TRP A 410 25.89 -0.92 -14.65
CA TRP A 410 25.06 -0.35 -15.70
C TRP A 410 24.84 1.15 -15.55
N PHE A 411 24.68 1.62 -14.32
CA PHE A 411 24.52 3.06 -14.06
C PHE A 411 25.83 3.81 -14.31
N GLU A 412 26.97 3.27 -13.89
CA GLU A 412 28.28 3.89 -14.10
C GLU A 412 28.61 4.06 -15.59
N GLU A 413 28.36 3.04 -16.41
CA GLU A 413 28.58 3.14 -17.87
C GLU A 413 27.82 4.31 -18.51
N ARG A 414 26.63 4.63 -17.99
CA ARG A 414 25.80 5.74 -18.47
C ARG A 414 26.22 7.05 -17.86
N TRP A 415 26.60 7.02 -16.58
CA TRP A 415 27.08 8.18 -15.86
C TRP A 415 28.33 8.74 -16.54
N ASP A 416 29.34 7.91 -16.78
CA ASP A 416 30.62 8.29 -17.39
C ASP A 416 30.42 8.92 -18.78
N ARG A 417 29.47 8.42 -19.58
CA ARG A 417 29.14 9.01 -20.89
C ARG A 417 28.57 10.42 -20.79
N ILE A 418 27.87 10.74 -19.69
CA ILE A 418 27.22 12.04 -19.49
C ILE A 418 28.16 13.03 -18.82
N VAL A 419 28.96 12.58 -17.85
CA VAL A 419 29.87 13.47 -17.13
C VAL A 419 31.24 13.63 -17.81
N GLY A 420 31.61 12.73 -18.74
CA GLY A 420 32.88 12.79 -19.49
C GLY A 420 34.11 12.41 -18.67
N GLU A 421 33.93 11.98 -17.43
CA GLU A 421 34.98 11.59 -16.48
C GLU A 421 34.79 10.10 -16.18
N LYS A 422 35.82 9.26 -16.39
CA LYS A 422 35.86 7.94 -15.75
C LYS A 422 36.04 8.17 -14.26
N GLN A 423 35.14 7.62 -13.44
CA GLN A 423 35.30 7.78 -12.00
C GLN A 423 36.61 7.16 -11.55
N GLN A 424 37.46 7.95 -10.89
CA GLN A 424 38.44 7.37 -9.98
C GLN A 424 37.65 6.67 -8.88
N LEU A 425 37.99 5.41 -8.61
CA LEU A 425 37.57 4.73 -7.39
C LEU A 425 37.82 5.68 -6.23
N LEU A 426 36.76 6.23 -5.64
CA LEU A 426 36.84 7.17 -4.52
C LEU A 426 37.16 6.42 -3.21
N PHE A 427 37.99 5.38 -3.26
CA PHE A 427 38.51 4.67 -2.09
C PHE A 427 39.87 4.03 -2.44
N ALA A 428 40.91 4.49 -1.73
CA ALA A 428 42.13 3.74 -1.44
C ALA A 428 42.10 3.43 0.06
#